data_AF-A0A8S3CGK6-F1
#
_entry.id   AF-A0A8S3CGK6-F1
#
_cell.length_a   1.000
_cell.length_b   1.000
_cell.length_c   1.000
_cell.angle_alpha   90.00
_cell.angle_beta   90.00
_cell.angle_gamma   90.00
#
_symmetry.space_group_name_H-M   'P 1'
#
loop_
_entity.id
_entity.type
_entity.pdbx_description
1 polymer ?
#
loop_
_entity_poly.entity_id
_entity_poly.type
_entity_poly.pdbx_seq_one_letter_code
_entity_poly.pdbx_strand_id
1 'polypeptide(L)' 'MLAENRRIERRQDIIKHLCQTHHVTAIVDLSVYEQRNQFLEGTGSLVLDRINKILYAIRSP' A
#
# COMPACT_ATOMS: atom_id res chain seq x y z
N MET A 1 1.17 -4.53 -6.42
CA MET A 1 0.59 -5.48 -5.47
C MET A 1 0.84 -6.90 -5.94
N LEU A 2 1.22 -7.79 -5.01
CA LEU A 2 1.53 -9.20 -5.26
C LEU A 2 0.31 -9.92 -5.86
N ALA A 3 -0.84 -9.78 -5.23
CA ALA A 3 -2.11 -10.28 -5.75
C ALA A 3 -2.56 -9.44 -6.96
N GLU A 4 -2.64 -10.06 -8.14
CA GLU A 4 -2.93 -9.39 -9.40
C GLU A 4 -4.33 -8.76 -9.42
N ASN A 5 -5.33 -9.46 -8.89
CA ASN A 5 -6.71 -8.98 -8.78
C ASN A 5 -6.85 -7.75 -7.86
N ARG A 6 -5.84 -7.42 -7.06
CA ARG A 6 -5.83 -6.20 -6.24
C ARG A 6 -5.26 -4.99 -6.97
N ARG A 7 -4.52 -5.19 -8.07
CA ARG A 7 -3.92 -4.10 -8.84
C ARG A 7 -4.99 -3.18 -9.45
N ILE A 8 -6.18 -3.70 -9.72
CA ILE A 8 -7.35 -2.95 -10.20
C ILE A 8 -7.99 -2.07 -9.11
N GLU A 9 -7.69 -2.31 -7.82
CA GLU A 9 -8.17 -1.48 -6.71
C GLU A 9 -7.50 -0.09 -6.70
N ARG A 10 -6.40 0.11 -7.48
CA ARG A 10 -5.69 1.39 -7.58
C ARG A 10 -6.58 2.46 -8.22
N ARG A 11 -6.87 3.51 -7.47
CA ARG A 11 -7.78 4.60 -7.84
C ARG A 11 -7.06 5.89 -8.27
N GLN A 12 -6.79 5.99 -9.58
CA GLN A 12 -6.13 7.18 -10.15
C GLN A 12 -6.98 8.46 -10.04
N ASP A 13 -8.30 8.32 -9.98
CA ASP A 13 -9.25 9.41 -9.79
C ASP A 13 -9.04 10.13 -8.45
N ILE A 14 -8.74 9.38 -7.37
CA ILE A 14 -8.41 9.95 -6.06
C ILE A 14 -7.13 10.77 -6.14
N ILE A 15 -6.07 10.24 -6.77
CA ILE A 15 -4.79 10.95 -6.94
C ILE A 15 -5.01 12.25 -7.70
N LYS A 16 -5.76 12.21 -8.81
CA LYS A 16 -6.10 13.41 -9.60
C LYS A 16 -6.83 14.46 -8.77
N HIS A 17 -7.82 14.05 -7.97
CA HIS A 17 -8.55 14.95 -7.09
C HIS A 17 -7.65 15.60 -6.03
N LEU A 18 -6.73 14.84 -5.43
CA LEU A 18 -5.76 15.36 -4.47
C LEU A 18 -4.80 16.37 -5.11
N CYS A 19 -4.33 16.12 -6.33
CA CYS A 19 -3.51 17.08 -7.06
C CYS A 19 -4.25 18.38 -7.42
N GLN A 20 -5.57 18.34 -7.53
CA GLN A 20 -6.40 19.54 -7.79
C GLN A 20 -6.68 20.35 -6.51
N THR A 21 -6.77 19.67 -5.37
CA THR A 21 -7.17 20.27 -4.08
C THR A 21 -5.99 20.63 -3.19
N HIS A 22 -4.81 20.06 -3.44
CA HIS A 22 -3.60 20.27 -2.66
C HIS A 22 -2.39 20.56 -3.53
N HIS A 23 -1.39 21.25 -2.96
CA HIS A 23 -0.11 21.46 -3.61
C HIS A 23 0.75 20.19 -3.50
N VAL A 24 0.58 19.29 -4.47
CA VAL A 24 1.37 18.06 -4.59
C VAL A 24 2.65 18.37 -5.36
N THR A 25 3.81 18.17 -4.73
CA THR A 25 5.13 18.44 -5.35
C THR A 25 5.68 17.25 -6.13
N ALA A 26 5.29 16.02 -5.76
CA ALA A 26 5.74 14.80 -6.42
C ALA A 26 4.72 13.67 -6.25
N ILE A 27 4.67 12.80 -7.26
CA ILE A 27 3.96 11.53 -7.22
C ILE A 27 5.00 10.44 -7.44
N VAL A 28 5.12 9.50 -6.50
CA VAL A 28 6.02 8.36 -6.60
C VAL A 28 5.21 7.12 -6.95
N ASP A 29 5.29 6.67 -8.21
CA ASP A 29 4.64 5.45 -8.66
C ASP A 29 5.57 4.24 -8.50
N LEU A 30 5.27 3.40 -7.50
CA LEU A 30 6.01 2.16 -7.23
C LEU A 30 5.43 0.95 -7.97
N SER A 31 4.34 1.11 -8.74
CA SER A 31 3.75 0.00 -9.48
C SER A 31 4.67 -0.52 -10.60
N VAL A 32 5.63 0.28 -11.05
CA VAL A 32 6.65 -0.12 -12.03
C VAL A 32 7.49 -1.33 -11.59
N TYR A 33 7.67 -1.50 -10.28
CA TYR A 33 8.42 -2.62 -9.71
C TYR A 33 7.66 -3.95 -9.81
N GLU A 34 6.34 -3.92 -10.04
CA GLU A 34 5.52 -5.12 -10.25
C GLU A 34 6.03 -5.94 -11.45
N GLN A 35 6.57 -5.27 -12.49
CA GLN A 35 7.17 -5.93 -13.67
C GLN A 35 8.44 -6.73 -13.33
N ARG A 36 9.07 -6.44 -12.19
CA ARG A 36 10.27 -7.14 -11.69
C ARG A 36 9.94 -8.14 -10.58
N ASN A 37 8.66 -8.50 -10.41
CA ASN A 37 8.16 -9.30 -9.30
C ASN A 37 8.53 -8.73 -7.91
N GLN A 38 8.65 -7.40 -7.81
CA GLN A 38 8.88 -6.69 -6.56
C GLN A 38 7.60 -5.95 -6.17
N PHE A 39 7.18 -6.11 -4.92
CA PHE A 39 5.89 -5.61 -4.45
C PHE A 39 6.05 -4.88 -3.12
N LEU A 40 5.45 -3.69 -3.03
CA LEU A 40 5.23 -3.01 -1.76
C LEU A 40 3.85 -3.42 -1.23
N GLU A 41 3.83 -4.41 -0.35
CA GLU A 41 2.64 -4.78 0.42
C GLU A 41 2.71 -4.14 1.79
N GLY A 42 1.56 -3.68 2.30
CA GLY A 42 1.47 -3.30 3.71
C GLY A 42 1.86 -4.50 4.56
N THR A 43 2.64 -4.29 5.63
CA THR A 43 2.79 -5.30 6.67
C THR A 43 1.37 -5.65 7.13
N GLY A 44 0.92 -6.89 6.91
CA GLY A 44 -0.45 -7.31 7.22
C GLY A 44 -0.87 -6.84 8.61
N SER A 45 -2.17 -6.57 8.80
CA SER A 45 -2.72 -5.95 10.02
C SER A 45 -2.00 -6.41 11.30
N LEU A 46 -1.23 -5.48 11.87
CA LEU A 46 -0.50 -5.69 13.12
C LEU A 46 -1.40 -5.25 14.28
N VAL A 47 -1.65 -6.15 15.22
CA VAL A 47 -2.29 -5.80 16.50
C VAL A 47 -1.24 -5.88 17.59
N LEU A 48 -0.92 -4.73 18.18
CA LEU A 48 0.08 -4.58 19.23
C LEU A 48 -0.58 -4.66 20.61
N ASP A 49 -0.34 -5.76 21.33
CA ASP A 49 -0.60 -5.81 22.77
C ASP A 49 0.65 -5.30 23.51
N ARG A 50 0.62 -4.02 23.88
CA ARG A 50 1.75 -3.34 24.53
C ARG A 50 1.94 -3.76 25.99
N ILE A 51 0.89 -4.18 26.69
CA ILE A 51 0.96 -4.59 28.10
C ILE A 51 1.71 -5.92 28.19
N ASN A 52 1.31 -6.88 27.35
CA ASN A 52 1.90 -8.22 27.35
C ASN A 52 3.14 -8.32 26.44
N LYS A 53 3.48 -7.25 25.71
CA LYS A 53 4.58 -7.20 24.73
C LYS A 53 4.44 -8.26 23.63
N ILE A 54 3.20 -8.48 23.16
CA ILE A 54 2.86 -9.44 22.10
C ILE A 54 2.50 -8.67 20.82
N LEU A 55 3.04 -9.12 19.69
CA LEU A 55 2.65 -8.69 18.36
C LEU A 55 1.84 -9.79 17.69
N TYR A 56 0.56 -9.54 17.41
CA TYR A 56 -0.24 -10.39 16.55
C TYR A 56 -0.11 -9.87 15.12
N ALA A 57 0.35 -10.73 14.21
CA ALA A 57 0.51 -10.40 12.80
C ALA A 57 -0.09 -11.52 11.96
N ILE A 58 -0.76 -11.15 10.88
CA ILE A 58 -1.13 -12.10 9.83
C ILE A 58 -0.02 -12.11 8.79
N ARG A 59 0.31 -13.30 8.28
CA ARG A 59 1.22 -13.41 7.15
C ARG A 59 0.52 -12.80 5.94
N SER A 60 1.13 -11.80 5.31
CA SER A 60 0.63 -11.30 4.03
C SER A 60 0.46 -12.48 3.06
N PRO A 61 -0.62 -12.50 2.24
CA PRO A 61 -0.77 -13.46 1.16
C PRO A 61 0.47 -13.51 0.27
#